data_AF-K1ST63-F1
#
_entry.id   AF-K1ST63-F1
#
_cell.length_a   1.000
_cell.length_b   1.000
_cell.length_c   1.000
_cell.angle_alpha   90.00
_cell.angle_beta   90.00
_cell.angle_gamma   90.00
#
_symmetry.space_group_name_H-M   'P 1'
#
loop_
_entity.id
_entity.type
_entity.pdbx_description
1 polymer ?
#
loop_
_entity_poly.entity_id
_entity_poly.type
_entity_poly.pdbx_seq_one_letter_code
_entity_poly.pdbx_strand_id
1 'polypeptide(L)'
;GGSGGEGAPMVYADNVKDWNNLILTKAYLDLLNEDPEDVRHVFPHLPENAVADTLPVAAKGQPKYLIKYPGKSGSVTDAVSTVNPQDNDLCILRLSEVYLNAAEAAFKIGNTEKALTYLNAIVTRANPAKSVTSADLSLERILKERRKELVGEGHAFFDYMRNGKSVDRSGGWHLTMPEDARVIAPS
;
A
#
# COMPACT_ATOMS: atom_id res chain seq x y z
N GLY A 1 -16.26 27.94 -0.29
CA GLY A 1 -14.90 27.43 -0.53
C GLY A 1 -14.92 25.97 -0.17
N GLY A 2 -14.78 25.08 -1.15
CA GLY A 2 -14.66 23.64 -0.91
C GLY A 2 -13.26 23.33 -0.42
N SER A 3 -13.13 22.54 0.65
CA SER A 3 -11.84 22.15 1.16
C SER A 3 -11.26 21.10 0.20
N GLY A 4 -10.15 21.42 -0.46
CA GLY A 4 -9.55 20.60 -1.52
C GLY A 4 -9.03 19.21 -1.09
N GLY A 5 -9.37 18.75 0.12
CA GLY A 5 -9.04 17.42 0.65
C GLY A 5 -10.19 16.40 0.58
N GLU A 6 -11.43 16.83 0.35
CA GLU A 6 -12.64 15.99 0.42
C GLU A 6 -12.67 14.83 -0.61
N GLY A 7 -11.94 14.95 -1.72
CA GLY A 7 -11.96 13.96 -2.81
C GLY A 7 -10.92 12.84 -2.73
N ALA A 8 -9.79 13.04 -2.04
CA ALA A 8 -8.68 12.08 -2.09
C ALA A 8 -8.93 10.75 -1.35
N PRO A 9 -9.67 10.73 -0.22
CA PRO A 9 -10.12 9.46 0.38
C PRO A 9 -11.22 8.78 -0.44
N MET A 10 -12.07 9.57 -1.13
CA MET A 10 -13.25 9.08 -1.85
C MET A 10 -12.91 8.19 -3.06
N VAL A 11 -11.72 8.34 -3.66
CA VAL A 11 -11.29 7.48 -4.77
C VAL A 11 -11.03 6.02 -4.36
N TYR A 12 -10.86 5.77 -3.06
CA TYR A 12 -10.75 4.42 -2.49
C TYR A 12 -12.09 3.87 -1.97
N ALA A 13 -13.11 4.72 -1.82
CA ALA A 13 -14.41 4.30 -1.31
C ALA A 13 -15.07 3.30 -2.27
N ASP A 14 -15.59 2.20 -1.74
CA ASP A 14 -16.38 1.18 -2.46
C ASP A 14 -17.88 1.41 -2.22
N ASN A 15 -18.31 2.67 -2.10
CA ASN A 15 -19.71 3.00 -1.96
C ASN A 15 -20.33 3.24 -3.35
N VAL A 16 -21.34 2.42 -3.66
CA VAL A 16 -22.35 2.54 -4.73
C VAL A 16 -22.01 3.55 -5.84
N LYS A 17 -21.37 3.08 -6.93
CA LYS A 17 -21.22 3.77 -8.23
C LYS A 17 -21.10 5.31 -8.13
N ASP A 18 -19.89 5.84 -7.89
CA ASP A 18 -19.57 7.16 -8.46
C ASP A 18 -18.07 7.48 -8.42
N TRP A 19 -17.39 7.31 -7.28
CA TRP A 19 -16.04 7.88 -7.09
C TRP A 19 -14.88 6.88 -7.13
N ASN A 20 -15.15 5.58 -6.95
CA ASN A 20 -14.08 4.58 -6.91
C ASN A 20 -13.30 4.57 -8.23
N ASN A 21 -11.99 4.79 -8.15
CA ASN A 21 -11.09 4.64 -9.28
C ASN A 21 -9.69 4.15 -8.89
N LEU A 22 -9.51 3.75 -7.62
CA LEU A 22 -8.28 3.16 -7.11
C LEU A 22 -8.57 1.84 -6.42
N ILE A 23 -7.88 0.81 -6.87
CA ILE A 23 -7.87 -0.53 -6.29
C ILE A 23 -6.44 -1.02 -6.11
N LEU A 24 -6.26 -1.95 -5.17
CA LEU A 24 -5.02 -2.67 -4.99
C LEU A 24 -4.75 -3.57 -6.20
N THR A 25 -3.49 -3.65 -6.63
CA THR A 25 -3.09 -4.54 -7.71
C THR A 25 -2.89 -5.96 -7.18
N LYS A 26 -2.99 -6.96 -8.06
CA LYS A 26 -2.63 -8.35 -7.73
C LYS A 26 -1.22 -8.43 -7.11
N ALA A 27 -0.25 -7.70 -7.67
CA ALA A 27 1.13 -7.69 -7.17
C ALA A 27 1.26 -7.14 -5.73
N TYR A 28 0.36 -6.24 -5.31
CA TYR A 28 0.31 -5.80 -3.91
C TYR A 28 -0.28 -6.89 -3.01
N LEU A 29 -1.38 -7.53 -3.43
CA LEU A 29 -2.00 -8.61 -2.66
C LEU A 29 -1.05 -9.81 -2.53
N ASP A 30 -0.36 -10.19 -3.60
CA ASP A 30 0.66 -11.24 -3.57
C ASP A 30 1.80 -10.89 -2.59
N LEU A 31 2.27 -9.63 -2.60
CA LEU A 31 3.30 -9.15 -1.66
C LEU A 31 2.81 -9.25 -0.21
N LEU A 32 1.57 -8.85 0.07
CA LEU A 32 1.02 -8.91 1.42
C LEU A 32 0.88 -10.37 1.89
N ASN A 33 0.40 -11.25 0.99
CA ASN A 33 0.25 -12.70 1.21
C ASN A 33 1.57 -13.47 1.35
N GLU A 34 2.74 -12.86 1.11
CA GLU A 34 4.04 -13.45 1.51
C GLU A 34 4.09 -13.75 3.03
N ASP A 35 3.25 -13.06 3.81
CA ASP A 35 3.04 -13.33 5.24
C ASP A 35 1.55 -13.25 5.60
N PRO A 36 0.80 -14.38 5.57
CA PRO A 36 -0.65 -14.39 5.82
C PRO A 36 -1.08 -13.84 7.18
N GLU A 37 -0.19 -13.84 8.17
CA GLU A 37 -0.45 -13.35 9.53
C GLU A 37 -0.07 -11.87 9.72
N ASP A 38 0.30 -11.17 8.64
CA ASP A 38 0.59 -9.74 8.67
C ASP A 38 -0.69 -8.95 9.00
N VAL A 39 -0.68 -8.14 10.08
CA VAL A 39 -1.87 -7.43 10.56
C VAL A 39 -2.46 -6.47 9.50
N ARG A 40 -1.66 -6.08 8.51
CA ARG A 40 -2.08 -5.16 7.44
C ARG A 40 -3.07 -5.80 6.46
N HIS A 41 -3.35 -7.10 6.57
CA HIS A 41 -4.51 -7.75 5.94
C HIS A 41 -5.86 -7.17 6.37
N VAL A 42 -5.90 -6.34 7.42
CA VAL A 42 -7.12 -5.60 7.80
C VAL A 42 -7.54 -4.54 6.77
N PHE A 43 -6.62 -4.04 5.93
CA PHE A 43 -6.93 -2.95 5.00
C PHE A 43 -7.55 -3.38 3.66
N PRO A 44 -7.17 -4.51 3.03
CA PRO A 44 -7.79 -4.97 1.80
C PRO A 44 -9.16 -5.61 2.05
N HIS A 45 -10.21 -5.12 1.40
CA HIS A 45 -11.59 -5.59 1.55
C HIS A 45 -12.16 -6.13 0.25
N LEU A 46 -13.04 -7.15 0.39
CA LEU A 46 -13.85 -7.65 -0.72
C LEU A 46 -14.83 -6.57 -1.20
N PRO A 47 -15.26 -6.61 -2.48
CA PRO A 47 -16.32 -5.74 -2.95
C PRO A 47 -17.56 -5.90 -2.08
N GLU A 48 -18.12 -4.79 -1.61
CA GLU A 48 -19.33 -4.82 -0.79
C GLU A 48 -20.54 -5.30 -1.61
N ASN A 49 -20.56 -4.96 -2.91
CA ASN A 49 -21.51 -5.48 -3.86
C ASN A 49 -20.81 -6.23 -4.99
N ALA A 50 -20.64 -7.54 -4.82
CA ALA A 50 -20.01 -8.42 -5.81
C ALA A 50 -20.74 -8.47 -7.18
N VAL A 51 -21.99 -8.03 -7.26
CA VAL A 51 -22.75 -7.95 -8.52
C VAL A 51 -22.45 -6.65 -9.27
N ALA A 52 -22.09 -5.58 -8.55
CA ALA A 52 -21.70 -4.29 -9.10
C ALA A 52 -20.18 -4.19 -9.40
N ASP A 53 -19.40 -5.20 -9.01
CA ASP A 53 -17.96 -5.31 -9.31
C ASP A 53 -17.74 -5.53 -10.81
N THR A 54 -17.48 -4.43 -11.52
CA THR A 54 -17.26 -4.39 -12.98
C THR A 54 -15.79 -4.51 -13.36
N LEU A 55 -14.90 -4.78 -12.39
CA LEU A 55 -13.47 -4.89 -12.61
C LEU A 55 -13.11 -6.16 -13.39
N PRO A 56 -11.89 -6.26 -13.96
CA PRO A 56 -11.50 -7.39 -14.81
C PRO A 56 -11.81 -8.74 -14.15
N VAL A 57 -12.25 -9.74 -14.94
CA VAL A 57 -12.66 -11.07 -14.43
C VAL A 57 -11.63 -11.68 -13.47
N ALA A 58 -10.35 -11.47 -13.75
CA ALA A 58 -9.25 -11.97 -12.91
C ALA A 58 -9.18 -11.35 -11.50
N ALA A 59 -9.84 -10.21 -11.28
CA ALA A 59 -9.91 -9.48 -10.01
C ALA A 59 -11.17 -9.80 -9.20
N LYS A 60 -12.13 -10.55 -9.78
CA LYS A 60 -13.39 -10.87 -9.13
C LYS A 60 -13.16 -11.77 -7.91
N GLY A 61 -13.82 -11.46 -6.80
CA GLY A 61 -13.71 -12.21 -5.54
C GLY A 61 -12.40 -11.99 -4.76
N GLN A 62 -11.65 -10.94 -5.09
CA GLN A 62 -10.37 -10.62 -4.43
C GLN A 62 -10.52 -9.36 -3.56
N PRO A 63 -9.84 -9.29 -2.40
CA PRO A 63 -9.95 -8.17 -1.47
C PRO A 63 -9.12 -6.99 -1.96
N LYS A 64 -9.66 -6.21 -2.90
CA LYS A 64 -8.90 -5.20 -3.66
C LYS A 64 -9.22 -3.76 -3.30
N TYR A 65 -10.24 -3.52 -2.49
CA TYR A 65 -10.58 -2.19 -2.02
C TYR A 65 -9.78 -1.86 -0.77
N LEU A 66 -9.24 -0.64 -0.68
CA LEU A 66 -8.38 -0.24 0.43
C LEU A 66 -9.18 0.61 1.43
N ILE A 67 -9.43 0.09 2.64
CA ILE A 67 -10.16 0.82 3.69
C ILE A 67 -9.25 1.59 4.67
N LYS A 68 -8.13 2.11 4.19
CA LYS A 68 -7.18 2.85 5.04
C LYS A 68 -7.68 4.22 5.49
N TYR A 69 -8.72 4.73 4.83
CA TYR A 69 -9.31 6.04 5.06
C TYR A 69 -10.83 5.94 5.32
N PRO A 70 -11.27 5.29 6.43
CA PRO A 70 -12.70 5.10 6.69
C PRO A 70 -13.42 6.40 7.16
N GLY A 71 -12.71 7.47 7.46
CA GLY A 71 -13.28 8.66 8.09
C GLY A 71 -13.18 8.62 9.61
N LYS A 72 -13.57 9.72 10.25
CA LYS A 72 -13.35 9.99 11.69
C LYS A 72 -14.11 9.03 12.61
N SER A 73 -15.29 8.59 12.19
CA SER A 73 -16.15 7.69 12.96
C SER A 73 -16.14 6.25 12.47
N GLY A 74 -15.40 5.95 11.39
CA GLY A 74 -15.31 4.61 10.82
C GLY A 74 -14.08 3.86 11.30
N SER A 75 -14.16 2.53 11.28
CA SER A 75 -13.06 1.60 11.52
C SER A 75 -12.63 0.90 10.23
N VAL A 76 -11.38 0.44 10.19
CA VAL A 76 -10.84 -0.41 9.12
C VAL A 76 -11.52 -1.80 9.04
N THR A 77 -12.35 -2.14 10.03
CA THR A 77 -13.14 -3.38 10.06
C THR A 77 -14.59 -3.18 9.64
N ASP A 78 -15.03 -1.92 9.48
CA ASP A 78 -16.42 -1.62 9.16
C ASP A 78 -16.70 -1.86 7.68
N ALA A 79 -17.98 -2.09 7.34
CA ALA A 79 -18.39 -2.16 5.95
C ALA A 79 -18.23 -0.79 5.28
N VAL A 80 -17.69 -0.77 4.05
CA VAL A 80 -17.32 0.47 3.35
C VAL A 80 -18.51 1.42 3.15
N SER A 81 -19.73 0.91 3.02
CA SER A 81 -20.96 1.73 2.93
C SER A 81 -21.32 2.46 4.22
N THR A 82 -20.79 2.03 5.37
CA THR A 82 -21.12 2.58 6.69
C THR A 82 -20.13 3.64 7.15
N VAL A 83 -19.02 3.81 6.43
CA VAL A 83 -17.96 4.75 6.79
C VAL A 83 -18.08 6.04 5.96
N ASN A 84 -17.44 7.13 6.39
CA ASN A 84 -17.51 8.43 5.72
C ASN A 84 -16.10 8.92 5.34
N PRO A 85 -15.52 8.46 4.23
CA PRO A 85 -14.15 8.83 3.86
C PRO A 85 -13.93 10.34 3.67
N GLN A 86 -15.00 11.12 3.41
CA GLN A 86 -14.92 12.57 3.16
C GLN A 86 -14.37 13.36 4.34
N ASP A 87 -14.58 12.88 5.58
CA ASP A 87 -14.11 13.56 6.78
C ASP A 87 -12.75 13.05 7.27
N ASN A 88 -12.12 12.12 6.55
CA ASN A 88 -10.84 11.53 6.95
C ASN A 88 -9.72 12.58 6.96
N ASP A 89 -8.94 12.63 8.05
CA ASP A 89 -7.75 13.47 8.08
C ASP A 89 -6.67 12.92 7.13
N LEU A 90 -5.95 13.81 6.47
CA LEU A 90 -4.84 13.43 5.61
C LEU A 90 -3.54 13.40 6.41
N CYS A 91 -3.07 12.20 6.72
CA CYS A 91 -1.78 12.01 7.37
C CYS A 91 -0.66 12.28 6.35
N ILE A 92 0.00 13.44 6.48
CA ILE A 92 1.10 13.85 5.58
C ILE A 92 2.41 13.13 5.93
N LEU A 93 2.63 12.85 7.22
CA LEU A 93 3.83 12.24 7.78
C LEU A 93 3.45 11.44 9.02
N ARG A 94 4.06 10.27 9.20
CA ARG A 94 3.91 9.46 10.42
C ARG A 94 5.18 8.71 10.79
N LEU A 95 5.22 8.25 12.03
CA LEU A 95 6.42 7.67 12.62
C LEU A 95 6.94 6.43 11.88
N SER A 96 6.05 5.55 11.35
CA SER A 96 6.53 4.40 10.56
C SER A 96 7.33 4.81 9.33
N GLU A 97 6.97 5.90 8.66
CA GLU A 97 7.72 6.40 7.51
C GLU A 97 9.13 6.85 7.96
N VAL A 98 9.22 7.53 9.11
CA VAL A 98 10.51 7.97 9.69
C VAL A 98 11.41 6.77 9.99
N TYR A 99 10.87 5.69 10.58
CA TYR A 99 11.63 4.46 10.82
C TYR A 99 12.11 3.83 9.52
N LEU A 100 11.26 3.78 8.49
CA LEU A 100 11.62 3.20 7.20
C LEU A 100 12.62 4.07 6.41
N ASN A 101 12.52 5.39 6.53
CA ASN A 101 13.50 6.34 5.98
C ASN A 101 14.86 6.13 6.68
N ALA A 102 14.87 5.99 8.01
CA ALA A 102 16.07 5.72 8.80
C ALA A 102 16.68 4.34 8.46
N ALA A 103 15.85 3.31 8.25
CA ALA A 103 16.31 1.98 7.84
C ALA A 103 17.01 2.01 6.48
N GLU A 104 16.39 2.66 5.48
CA GLU A 104 16.98 2.82 4.14
C GLU A 104 18.27 3.64 4.17
N ALA A 105 18.28 4.77 4.89
CA ALA A 105 19.46 5.62 5.01
C ALA A 105 20.62 4.89 5.69
N ALA A 106 20.36 4.20 6.80
CA ALA A 106 21.35 3.40 7.52
C ALA A 106 21.94 2.30 6.63
N PHE A 107 21.08 1.60 5.86
CA PHE A 107 21.53 0.59 4.91
C PHE A 107 22.45 1.18 3.83
N LYS A 108 22.07 2.32 3.24
CA LYS A 108 22.84 2.97 2.16
C LYS A 108 24.21 3.48 2.60
N ILE A 109 24.37 3.86 3.87
CA ILE A 109 25.68 4.26 4.42
C ILE A 109 26.48 3.09 5.02
N GLY A 110 26.01 1.85 4.84
CA GLY A 110 26.69 0.64 5.31
C GLY A 110 26.49 0.30 6.79
N ASN A 111 25.58 0.99 7.50
CA ASN A 111 25.26 0.69 8.90
C ASN A 111 24.12 -0.33 8.98
N THR A 112 24.47 -1.61 8.78
CA THR A 112 23.51 -2.72 8.74
C THR A 112 22.81 -2.96 10.08
N GLU A 113 23.49 -2.75 11.20
CA GLU A 113 22.94 -2.90 12.55
C GLU A 113 21.78 -1.91 12.81
N LYS A 114 21.97 -0.63 12.49
CA LYS A 114 20.90 0.37 12.61
C LYS A 114 19.79 0.11 11.60
N ALA A 115 20.12 -0.30 10.38
CA ALA A 115 19.11 -0.63 9.38
C ALA A 115 18.18 -1.75 9.86
N LEU A 116 18.73 -2.82 10.42
CA LEU A 116 17.98 -3.91 11.03
C LEU A 116 17.14 -3.45 12.20
N THR A 117 17.69 -2.61 13.07
CA THR A 117 16.99 -2.08 14.24
C THR A 117 15.71 -1.34 13.82
N TYR A 118 15.82 -0.40 12.87
CA TYR A 118 14.67 0.38 12.42
C TYR A 118 13.68 -0.45 11.58
N LEU A 119 14.18 -1.33 10.71
CA LEU A 119 13.31 -2.19 9.90
C LEU A 119 12.53 -3.17 10.77
N ASN A 120 13.19 -3.84 11.73
CA ASN A 120 12.54 -4.83 12.59
C ASN A 120 11.50 -4.22 13.52
N ALA A 121 11.61 -2.94 13.87
CA ALA A 121 10.55 -2.25 14.62
C ALA A 121 9.22 -2.22 13.86
N ILE A 122 9.26 -2.15 12.53
CA ILE A 122 8.07 -2.18 11.65
C ILE A 122 7.61 -3.61 11.41
N VAL A 123 8.55 -4.51 11.12
CA VAL A 123 8.27 -5.92 10.82
C VAL A 123 7.63 -6.63 12.01
N THR A 124 8.20 -6.50 13.20
CA THR A 124 7.70 -7.17 14.41
C THR A 124 6.36 -6.60 14.88
N ARG A 125 6.08 -5.32 14.63
CA ARG A 125 4.75 -4.74 14.87
C ARG A 125 3.71 -5.27 13.88
N ALA A 126 4.09 -5.50 12.63
CA ALA A 126 3.20 -6.08 11.62
C ALA A 126 2.97 -7.59 11.82
N ASN A 127 3.97 -8.31 12.32
CA ASN A 127 3.85 -9.71 12.76
C ASN A 127 4.93 -9.99 13.83
N PRO A 128 4.56 -10.17 15.11
CA PRO A 128 5.52 -10.41 16.20
C PRO A 128 6.36 -11.68 16.04
N ALA A 129 5.94 -12.63 15.20
CA ALA A 129 6.68 -13.86 14.92
C ALA A 129 7.72 -13.69 13.79
N LYS A 130 7.81 -12.51 13.16
CA LYS A 130 8.73 -12.24 12.05
C LYS A 130 9.80 -11.25 12.45
N SER A 131 10.99 -11.47 11.89
CA SER A 131 12.11 -10.54 11.92
C SER A 131 12.95 -10.70 10.66
N VAL A 132 13.76 -9.69 10.37
CA VAL A 132 14.74 -9.66 9.29
C VAL A 132 16.10 -9.92 9.91
N THR A 133 16.81 -10.91 9.37
CA THR A 133 18.18 -11.21 9.77
C THR A 133 19.18 -10.40 8.96
N SER A 134 20.44 -10.35 9.38
CA SER A 134 21.52 -9.73 8.60
C SER A 134 21.69 -10.36 7.21
N ALA A 135 21.37 -11.65 7.05
CA ALA A 135 21.46 -12.35 5.77
C ALA A 135 20.33 -11.93 4.80
N ASP A 136 19.17 -11.57 5.34
CA ASP A 136 17.99 -11.16 4.55
C ASP A 136 17.95 -9.65 4.29
N LEU A 137 18.82 -8.88 4.96
CA LEU A 137 18.86 -7.43 4.84
C LEU A 137 19.32 -7.01 3.44
N SER A 138 18.43 -6.33 2.74
CA SER A 138 18.71 -5.73 1.44
C SER A 138 17.86 -4.48 1.23
N LEU A 139 18.26 -3.63 0.28
CA LEU A 139 17.44 -2.50 -0.15
C LEU A 139 16.06 -2.99 -0.63
N GLU A 140 15.99 -4.11 -1.35
CA GLU A 140 14.72 -4.68 -1.79
C GLU A 140 13.83 -5.08 -0.62
N ARG A 141 14.39 -5.71 0.42
CA ARG A 141 13.64 -6.07 1.63
C ARG A 141 13.08 -4.84 2.35
N ILE A 142 13.82 -3.74 2.39
CA ILE A 142 13.36 -2.45 2.96
C ILE A 142 12.22 -1.88 2.10
N LEU A 143 12.38 -1.86 0.77
CA LEU A 143 11.36 -1.36 -0.15
C LEU A 143 10.07 -2.21 -0.13
N LYS A 144 10.18 -3.53 0.04
CA LYS A 144 9.01 -4.40 0.27
C LYS A 144 8.25 -3.99 1.53
N GLU A 145 8.95 -3.73 2.63
CA GLU A 145 8.31 -3.27 3.87
C GLU A 145 7.62 -1.92 3.69
N ARG A 146 8.28 -0.99 3.01
CA ARG A 146 7.70 0.33 2.67
C ARG A 146 6.43 0.20 1.85
N ARG A 147 6.42 -0.67 0.85
CA ARG A 147 5.23 -0.92 0.03
C ARG A 147 4.06 -1.47 0.86
N LYS A 148 4.31 -2.43 1.75
CA LYS A 148 3.27 -2.97 2.65
C LYS A 148 2.73 -1.89 3.57
N GLU A 149 3.64 -1.16 4.23
CA GLU A 149 3.34 -0.20 5.28
C GLU A 149 2.66 1.07 4.74
N LEU A 150 3.15 1.63 3.64
CA LEU A 150 2.81 2.95 3.11
C LEU A 150 1.85 2.91 1.91
N VAL A 151 1.13 1.80 1.72
CA VAL A 151 0.10 1.70 0.67
C VAL A 151 -0.95 2.80 0.86
N GLY A 152 -1.37 3.43 -0.24
CA GLY A 152 -2.35 4.53 -0.23
C GLY A 152 -1.78 5.91 0.12
N GLU A 153 -0.56 5.99 0.66
CA GLU A 153 0.04 7.22 1.20
C GLU A 153 0.97 7.95 0.21
N GLY A 154 1.01 7.54 -1.06
CA GLY A 154 1.72 8.29 -2.12
C GLY A 154 3.24 8.05 -2.23
N HIS A 155 3.81 7.04 -1.56
CA HIS A 155 5.26 6.83 -1.54
C HIS A 155 5.82 5.91 -2.63
N ALA A 156 5.09 4.85 -2.99
CA ALA A 156 5.65 3.72 -3.75
C ALA A 156 6.31 4.13 -5.07
N PHE A 157 5.74 5.10 -5.80
CA PHE A 157 6.33 5.60 -7.03
C PHE A 157 7.71 6.23 -6.80
N PHE A 158 7.80 7.18 -5.85
CA PHE A 158 9.04 7.89 -5.55
C PHE A 158 10.10 6.97 -4.91
N ASP A 159 9.68 5.94 -4.18
CA ASP A 159 10.54 4.88 -3.67
C ASP A 159 11.32 4.16 -4.77
N TYR A 160 10.68 3.88 -5.89
CA TYR A 160 11.34 3.23 -7.03
C TYR A 160 12.25 4.21 -7.78
N MET A 161 11.74 5.40 -8.10
CA MET A 161 12.48 6.40 -8.87
C MET A 161 13.79 6.81 -8.19
N ARG A 162 13.78 7.13 -6.89
CA ARG A 162 15.00 7.56 -6.17
C ARG A 162 16.04 6.45 -6.01
N ASN A 163 15.65 5.19 -6.22
CA ASN A 163 16.51 4.03 -6.09
C ASN A 163 16.95 3.46 -7.45
N GLY A 164 16.69 4.19 -8.55
CA GLY A 164 17.03 3.75 -9.89
C GLY A 164 16.31 2.46 -10.29
N LYS A 165 15.09 2.25 -9.78
CA LYS A 165 14.27 1.05 -10.08
C LYS A 165 13.12 1.43 -10.98
N SER A 166 12.87 0.61 -12.00
CA SER A 166 11.70 0.78 -12.86
C SER A 166 10.43 0.33 -12.17
N VAL A 167 9.33 1.04 -12.41
CA VAL A 167 7.98 0.59 -12.05
C VAL A 167 7.45 -0.22 -13.22
N ASP A 168 7.37 -1.54 -13.03
CA ASP A 168 6.77 -2.45 -14.00
C ASP A 168 5.33 -2.81 -13.60
N ARG A 169 4.39 -2.54 -14.50
CA ARG A 169 2.97 -2.87 -14.38
C ARG A 169 2.59 -4.06 -15.28
N SER A 170 3.50 -5.01 -15.45
CA SER A 170 3.27 -6.24 -16.21
C SER A 170 2.45 -7.26 -15.41
N GLY A 171 1.47 -7.88 -16.09
CA GLY A 171 0.69 -9.00 -15.54
C GLY A 171 -0.41 -8.62 -14.53
N GLY A 172 -1.09 -9.64 -14.00
CA GLY A 172 -2.16 -9.48 -13.02
C GLY A 172 -3.46 -8.91 -13.63
N TRP A 173 -3.91 -7.78 -13.09
CA TRP A 173 -5.17 -7.11 -13.50
C TRP A 173 -4.94 -5.86 -14.33
N HIS A 174 -3.69 -5.56 -14.70
CA HIS A 174 -3.41 -4.47 -15.60
C HIS A 174 -3.97 -4.76 -17.00
N LEU A 175 -4.62 -3.76 -17.59
CA LEU A 175 -5.03 -3.83 -18.99
C LEU A 175 -3.78 -3.95 -19.88
N THR A 176 -3.93 -4.55 -21.06
CA THR A 176 -2.85 -4.56 -22.04
C THR A 176 -2.49 -3.11 -22.39
N MET A 177 -1.22 -2.74 -22.15
CA MET A 177 -0.73 -1.38 -22.38
C MET A 177 0.50 -1.40 -23.29
N PRO A 178 0.72 -0.33 -24.09
CA PRO A 178 2.00 -0.08 -24.75
C PRO A 178 3.18 -0.12 -23.76
N GLU A 179 4.36 -0.53 -24.22
CA GLU A 179 5.52 -0.80 -23.35
C GLU A 179 5.99 0.43 -22.56
N ASP A 180 5.97 1.61 -23.18
CA ASP A 180 6.28 2.91 -22.59
C ASP A 180 5.27 3.32 -21.50
N ALA A 181 4.01 2.90 -21.61
CA ALA A 181 3.01 3.05 -20.56
C ALA A 181 3.10 1.94 -19.50
N ARG A 182 3.65 0.77 -19.82
CA ARG A 182 3.78 -0.37 -18.89
C ARG A 182 4.91 -0.18 -17.90
N VAL A 183 6.09 0.21 -18.40
CA VAL A 183 7.32 0.32 -17.62
C VAL A 183 7.75 1.77 -17.53
N ILE A 184 7.73 2.34 -16.33
CA ILE A 184 8.31 3.65 -16.08
C ILE A 184 9.74 3.44 -15.58
N ALA A 185 10.71 3.82 -16.39
CA ALA A 185 12.12 3.83 -16.00
C ALA A 185 12.44 5.11 -15.20
N PRO A 186 13.40 5.04 -14.26
CA PRO A 186 13.95 6.25 -13.63
C PRO A 186 14.61 7.14 -14.70
N SER A 187 14.45 8.46 -14.53
CA SER A 187 15.13 9.49 -15.34
C SER A 187 16.61 9.59 -15.04
#